data_AF-A0A1J3IUM9-F1
#
_entry.id   AF-A0A1J3IUM9-F1
#
_cell.length_a   1.000
_cell.length_b   1.000
_cell.length_c   1.000
_cell.angle_alpha   90.00
_cell.angle_beta   90.00
_cell.angle_gamma   90.00
#
_symmetry.space_group_name_H-M   'P 1'
#
loop_
_entity.id
_entity.type
_entity.pdbx_description
1 polymer ?
#
loop_
_entity_poly.entity_id
_entity_poly.type
_entity_poly.pdbx_seq_one_letter_code
_entity_poly.pdbx_strand_id
1 'polypeptide(L)'
;MAASSSSSGMGLRTTRPQVFINFRGEELRRGFIGFLEPALKNENINVFIDELELRGRDLQNLFVRIEESKIALVIFSKDYTSSEWCLDELAKIKECADQGNLDVIPIFYKVEPSAVKHLQGYLGETFMNKKNRYKDQPERIRKWEEALASVPQKFGLSLSENSDRSENQFIRSIIEEVQRVLANIPIRGKENRQGVFIVPARKLDITHAENPVKWTWSSIYDSFTETNIEVATLIKVYWLQITGNFHTRNLTPGTKYEVVFLMNLEETAFGWEEPVTLKLKLTARDGTESLQERILRLDDYIGENWVDIQVGEFEVPPKNDAAKMFFSLHQYVTDDRKNGLIVKGAAIRPIDQVNT
;
A
#
# COMPACT_ATOMS: atom_id res chain seq x y z
N MET A 1 20.02 19.82 -39.39
CA MET A 1 19.54 18.47 -39.04
C MET A 1 19.92 18.21 -37.60
N ALA A 2 18.99 18.33 -36.67
CA ALA A 2 19.19 17.96 -35.27
C ALA A 2 18.04 17.01 -34.91
N ALA A 3 18.37 15.73 -34.76
CA ALA A 3 17.43 14.72 -34.33
C ALA A 3 17.19 14.88 -32.82
N SER A 4 15.95 15.14 -32.45
CA SER A 4 15.48 15.06 -31.07
C SER A 4 15.36 13.58 -30.67
N SER A 5 16.30 13.11 -29.84
CA SER A 5 16.19 11.84 -29.15
C SER A 5 15.13 11.95 -28.05
N SER A 6 14.01 11.26 -28.21
CA SER A 6 13.02 11.06 -27.15
C SER A 6 13.60 10.10 -26.09
N SER A 7 14.04 10.62 -24.95
CA SER A 7 14.21 9.80 -23.75
C SER A 7 12.86 9.62 -23.09
N SER A 8 12.25 8.45 -23.31
CA SER A 8 11.08 7.99 -22.58
C SER A 8 11.45 7.83 -21.10
N GLY A 9 11.26 8.89 -20.33
CA GLY A 9 11.32 8.87 -18.87
C GLY A 9 10.16 8.04 -18.35
N MET A 10 10.41 6.77 -18.08
CA MET A 10 9.47 5.83 -17.50
C MET A 10 9.31 6.17 -16.01
N GLY A 11 8.43 7.13 -15.70
CA GLY A 11 8.07 7.51 -14.33
C GLY A 11 7.37 6.35 -13.61
N LEU A 12 7.93 5.93 -12.48
CA LEU A 12 7.52 4.79 -11.67
C LEU A 12 6.14 5.01 -11.04
N ARG A 13 5.15 4.25 -11.52
CA ARG A 13 3.85 4.05 -10.89
C ARG A 13 4.06 3.32 -9.57
N THR A 14 3.73 3.93 -8.43
CA THR A 14 3.88 3.30 -7.14
C THR A 14 2.63 2.44 -6.87
N THR A 15 2.59 1.29 -7.54
CA THR A 15 1.66 0.20 -7.24
C THR A 15 1.92 -0.26 -5.79
N ARG A 16 0.91 -0.71 -5.04
CA ARG A 16 1.15 -1.31 -3.71
C ARG A 16 2.06 -2.53 -3.88
N PRO A 17 3.10 -2.72 -3.06
CA PRO A 17 3.99 -3.85 -3.20
C PRO A 17 3.20 -5.15 -3.12
N GLN A 18 3.44 -6.05 -4.06
CA GLN A 18 2.97 -7.43 -3.94
C GLN A 18 3.93 -8.21 -3.06
N VAL A 19 5.23 -7.90 -3.15
CA VAL A 19 6.31 -8.55 -2.42
C VAL A 19 7.12 -7.53 -1.64
N PHE A 20 7.28 -7.75 -0.34
CA PHE A 20 8.27 -7.08 0.51
C PHE A 20 9.53 -7.93 0.59
N ILE A 21 10.71 -7.37 0.32
CA ILE A 21 11.99 -8.06 0.47
C ILE A 21 12.71 -7.52 1.71
N ASN A 22 12.78 -8.36 2.73
CA ASN A 22 13.48 -8.11 3.97
C ASN A 22 14.82 -8.86 3.97
N PHE A 23 15.93 -8.13 4.12
CA PHE A 23 17.27 -8.69 4.08
C PHE A 23 18.28 -7.79 4.77
N ARG A 24 19.51 -8.28 4.93
CA ARG A 24 20.65 -7.47 5.36
C ARG A 24 21.92 -7.87 4.65
N GLY A 25 22.80 -6.89 4.42
CA GLY A 25 24.16 -7.11 3.93
C GLY A 25 24.42 -6.37 2.63
N GLU A 26 25.46 -5.54 2.63
CA GLU A 26 25.83 -4.71 1.49
C GLU A 26 26.27 -5.55 0.27
N GLU A 27 26.98 -6.66 0.51
CA GLU A 27 27.34 -7.62 -0.54
C GLU A 27 26.11 -8.32 -1.11
N LEU A 28 25.15 -8.67 -0.26
CA LEU A 28 23.89 -9.27 -0.69
C LEU A 28 23.09 -8.29 -1.54
N ARG A 29 23.08 -7.00 -1.17
CA ARG A 29 22.43 -5.92 -1.92
C ARG A 29 23.00 -5.80 -3.33
N ARG A 30 24.33 -5.68 -3.45
CA ARG A 30 25.01 -5.49 -4.74
C ARG A 30 25.04 -6.74 -5.62
N GLY A 31 25.08 -7.91 -5.00
CA GLY A 31 25.06 -9.20 -5.68
C GLY A 31 23.62 -9.69 -5.86
N PHE A 32 23.25 -10.68 -5.04
CA PHE A 32 22.02 -11.45 -5.17
C PHE A 32 20.74 -10.61 -5.31
N ILE A 33 20.53 -9.60 -4.45
CA ILE A 33 19.33 -8.74 -4.49
C ILE A 33 19.29 -7.90 -5.77
N GLY A 34 20.44 -7.38 -6.20
CA GLY A 34 20.59 -6.63 -7.44
C GLY A 34 20.19 -7.42 -8.70
N PHE A 35 20.15 -8.76 -8.62
CA PHE A 35 19.61 -9.62 -9.68
C PHE A 35 18.17 -10.08 -9.40
N LEU A 36 17.83 -10.38 -8.15
CA LEU A 36 16.50 -10.85 -7.76
C LEU A 36 15.41 -9.79 -8.00
N GLU A 37 15.66 -8.54 -7.63
CA GLU A 37 14.68 -7.46 -7.80
C GLU A 37 14.30 -7.24 -9.27
N PRO A 38 15.26 -6.98 -10.19
CA PRO A 38 14.92 -6.80 -11.60
C PRO A 38 14.21 -8.03 -12.18
N ALA A 39 14.60 -9.23 -11.75
CA ALA A 39 13.98 -10.45 -12.25
C ALA A 39 12.51 -10.58 -11.83
N LEU A 40 12.16 -10.24 -10.58
CA LEU A 40 10.75 -10.15 -10.14
C LEU A 40 9.98 -9.06 -10.91
N LYS A 41 10.59 -7.88 -11.09
CA LYS A 41 9.97 -6.77 -11.85
C LYS A 41 9.73 -7.13 -13.32
N ASN A 42 10.62 -7.89 -13.95
CA ASN A 42 10.47 -8.37 -15.32
C ASN A 42 9.26 -9.31 -15.48
N GLU A 43 8.86 -10.00 -14.41
CA GLU A 43 7.65 -10.82 -14.34
C GLU A 43 6.40 -10.01 -13.95
N ASN A 44 6.47 -8.67 -14.01
CA ASN A 44 5.43 -7.73 -13.58
C ASN A 44 5.01 -7.88 -12.11
N ILE A 45 5.89 -8.39 -11.25
CA ILE A 45 5.66 -8.46 -9.81
C ILE A 45 6.15 -7.15 -9.20
N ASN A 46 5.26 -6.42 -8.54
CA ASN A 46 5.65 -5.20 -7.85
C ASN A 46 6.35 -5.51 -6.52
N VAL A 47 7.55 -4.98 -6.36
CA VAL A 47 8.45 -5.29 -5.24
C VAL A 47 8.79 -4.02 -4.48
N PHE A 48 8.71 -4.08 -3.15
CA PHE A 48 9.32 -3.13 -2.25
C PHE A 48 10.50 -3.78 -1.53
N ILE A 49 11.62 -3.06 -1.44
CA ILE A 49 12.87 -3.57 -0.87
C ILE A 49 13.20 -2.74 0.35
N ASP A 50 13.65 -3.40 1.42
CA ASP A 50 14.27 -2.69 2.52
C ASP A 50 15.54 -1.96 2.02
N GLU A 51 15.48 -0.62 2.05
CA GLU A 51 16.55 0.28 1.65
C GLU A 51 17.19 0.99 2.84
N LEU A 52 16.99 0.49 4.06
CA LEU A 52 17.43 1.14 5.29
C LEU A 52 18.96 1.30 5.42
N GLU A 53 19.76 0.60 4.62
CA GLU A 53 21.19 0.86 4.52
C GLU A 53 21.52 2.26 3.94
N LEU A 54 20.58 2.93 3.26
CA LEU A 54 20.88 4.09 2.41
C LEU A 54 20.33 5.45 2.86
N ARG A 55 19.40 5.54 3.81
CA ARG A 55 18.89 6.83 4.35
C ARG A 55 17.97 6.56 5.53
N GLY A 56 18.09 7.34 6.61
CA GLY A 56 17.23 7.29 7.80
C GLY A 56 15.75 7.55 7.51
N ARG A 57 15.07 6.56 6.93
CA ARG A 57 13.62 6.52 6.73
C ARG A 57 12.91 6.14 8.02
N ASP A 58 11.69 6.64 8.16
CA ASP A 58 10.81 6.33 9.28
C ASP A 58 10.39 4.86 9.25
N LEU A 59 10.65 4.13 10.34
CA LEU A 59 10.25 2.73 10.53
C LEU A 59 8.74 2.54 10.33
N GLN A 60 7.93 3.56 10.61
CA GLN A 60 6.48 3.53 10.39
C GLN A 60 6.14 3.31 8.91
N ASN A 61 6.89 3.92 7.98
CA ASN A 61 6.65 3.73 6.56
C ASN A 61 6.92 2.29 6.12
N LEU A 62 7.93 1.64 6.69
CA LEU A 62 8.28 0.25 6.36
C LEU A 62 7.25 -0.74 6.87
N PHE A 63 6.73 -0.53 8.08
CA PHE A 63 5.66 -1.37 8.60
C PHE A 63 4.40 -1.28 7.75
N VAL A 64 4.05 -0.08 7.26
CA VAL A 64 2.95 0.08 6.30
C VAL A 64 3.22 -0.73 5.02
N ARG A 65 4.45 -0.72 4.49
CA ARG A 65 4.79 -1.52 3.29
C ARG A 65 4.72 -3.02 3.52
N ILE A 66 5.07 -3.50 4.72
CA ILE A 66 4.89 -4.89 5.12
C ILE A 66 3.40 -5.25 5.19
N GLU A 67 2.57 -4.40 5.80
CA GLU A 67 1.12 -4.60 5.92
C GLU A 67 0.39 -4.55 4.56
N GLU A 68 0.85 -3.71 3.64
CA GLU A 68 0.28 -3.60 2.29
C GLU A 68 0.68 -4.78 1.37
N SER A 69 1.75 -5.50 1.72
CA SER A 69 2.29 -6.58 0.91
C SER A 69 1.48 -7.86 1.00
N LYS A 70 1.56 -8.69 -0.05
CA LYS A 70 0.93 -10.03 -0.06
C LYS A 70 1.91 -11.12 0.36
N ILE A 71 3.18 -10.93 0.03
CA ILE A 71 4.26 -11.85 0.36
C ILE A 71 5.40 -11.07 0.99
N ALA A 72 6.00 -11.60 2.05
CA ALA A 72 7.32 -11.20 2.53
C ALA A 72 8.36 -12.27 2.17
N LEU A 73 9.37 -11.88 1.40
CA LEU A 73 10.61 -12.64 1.20
C LEU A 73 11.57 -12.26 2.32
N VAL A 74 11.80 -13.18 3.24
CA VAL A 74 12.73 -12.98 4.36
C VAL A 74 14.05 -13.68 4.04
N ILE A 75 15.08 -12.91 3.68
CA ILE A 75 16.35 -13.45 3.20
C ILE A 75 17.34 -13.50 4.35
N PHE A 76 17.38 -14.66 5.01
CA PHE A 76 18.36 -14.95 6.03
C PHE A 76 19.74 -15.12 5.40
N SER A 77 20.66 -14.25 5.81
CA SER A 77 22.08 -14.24 5.44
C SER A 77 22.93 -14.21 6.70
N LYS A 78 24.26 -14.33 6.56
CA LYS A 78 25.19 -14.25 7.70
C LYS A 78 25.02 -12.98 8.54
N ASP A 79 24.69 -11.85 7.92
CA ASP A 79 24.62 -10.54 8.59
C ASP A 79 23.22 -10.16 9.06
N TYR A 80 22.23 -11.04 8.88
CA TYR A 80 20.82 -10.73 9.14
C TYR A 80 20.55 -10.17 10.54
N THR A 81 21.03 -10.86 11.58
CA THR A 81 20.84 -10.49 13.00
C THR A 81 21.71 -9.32 13.46
N SER A 82 22.55 -8.76 12.58
CA SER A 82 23.39 -7.60 12.89
C SER A 82 22.63 -6.26 12.86
N SER A 83 21.40 -6.24 12.32
CA SER A 83 20.57 -5.03 12.19
C SER A 83 19.34 -5.12 13.09
N GLU A 84 19.22 -4.20 14.05
CA GLU A 84 18.03 -4.09 14.90
C GLU A 84 16.76 -3.79 14.09
N TRP A 85 16.89 -3.06 12.98
CA TRP A 85 15.75 -2.73 12.13
C TRP A 85 15.27 -3.95 11.35
N CYS A 86 16.19 -4.76 10.83
CA CYS A 86 15.83 -6.01 10.15
C CYS A 86 15.10 -6.98 11.11
N LEU A 87 15.48 -6.98 12.39
CA LEU A 87 14.80 -7.74 13.44
C LEU A 87 13.42 -7.18 13.80
N ASP A 88 13.26 -5.86 13.84
CA ASP A 88 11.95 -5.21 14.04
C ASP A 88 10.99 -5.50 12.88
N GLU A 89 11.48 -5.45 11.63
CA GLU A 89 10.73 -5.83 10.44
C GLU A 89 10.33 -7.30 10.49
N LEU A 90 11.24 -8.19 10.87
CA LEU A 90 10.93 -9.62 11.03
C LEU A 90 9.82 -9.85 12.05
N ALA A 91 9.85 -9.12 13.17
CA ALA A 91 8.80 -9.16 14.18
C ALA A 91 7.46 -8.68 13.61
N LYS A 92 7.45 -7.60 12.80
CA LYS A 92 6.22 -7.13 12.15
C LYS A 92 5.71 -8.09 11.09
N ILE A 93 6.60 -8.69 10.29
CA ILE A 93 6.27 -9.74 9.31
C ILE A 93 5.61 -10.92 10.00
N LYS A 94 6.18 -11.39 11.12
CA LYS A 94 5.58 -12.45 11.93
C LYS A 94 4.18 -12.08 12.40
N GLU A 95 4.00 -10.88 12.94
CA GLU A 95 2.70 -10.38 13.40
C GLU A 95 1.65 -10.41 12.27
N CYS A 96 1.97 -9.87 11.09
CA CYS A 96 1.08 -9.88 9.93
C CYS A 96 0.79 -11.31 9.44
N ALA A 97 1.78 -12.20 9.50
CA ALA A 97 1.63 -13.59 9.10
C ALA A 97 0.75 -14.40 10.07
N ASP A 98 0.87 -14.16 11.37
CA ASP A 98 0.05 -14.79 12.40
C ASP A 98 -1.41 -14.33 12.31
N GLN A 99 -1.63 -13.08 11.88
CA GLN A 99 -2.97 -12.54 11.56
C GLN A 99 -3.54 -13.07 10.23
N GLY A 100 -2.75 -13.81 9.45
CA GLY A 100 -3.16 -14.36 8.15
C GLY A 100 -3.21 -13.33 7.01
N ASN A 101 -2.62 -12.14 7.21
CA ASN A 101 -2.63 -11.03 6.26
C ASN A 101 -1.45 -11.07 5.27
N LEU A 102 -0.41 -11.85 5.57
CA LEU A 102 0.85 -11.87 4.84
C LEU A 102 1.39 -13.30 4.73
N ASP A 103 1.64 -13.77 3.50
CA ASP A 103 2.38 -15.00 3.27
C ASP A 103 3.89 -14.74 3.42
N VAL A 104 4.62 -15.69 3.99
CA VAL A 104 6.05 -15.52 4.27
C VAL A 104 6.83 -16.67 3.65
N ILE A 105 7.82 -16.32 2.83
CA ILE A 105 8.73 -17.26 2.19
C ILE A 105 10.14 -16.99 2.74
N PRO A 106 10.62 -17.80 3.70
CA PRO A 106 12.00 -17.70 4.17
C PRO A 106 12.97 -18.20 3.09
N ILE A 107 14.01 -17.39 2.83
CA ILE A 107 15.11 -17.70 1.91
C ILE A 107 16.38 -17.82 2.72
N PHE A 108 17.03 -18.97 2.66
CA PHE A 108 18.28 -19.24 3.37
C PHE A 108 19.45 -19.10 2.39
N TYR A 109 20.10 -17.93 2.40
CA TYR A 109 21.16 -17.61 1.47
C TYR A 109 22.54 -17.81 2.11
N LYS A 110 23.24 -18.86 1.67
CA LYS A 110 24.57 -19.29 2.16
C LYS A 110 24.61 -19.44 3.69
N VAL A 111 23.48 -19.85 4.27
CA VAL A 111 23.33 -20.19 5.69
C VAL A 111 22.47 -21.43 5.81
N GLU A 112 22.76 -22.26 6.81
CA GLU A 112 21.95 -23.44 7.11
C GLU A 112 20.67 -23.03 7.84
N PRO A 113 19.48 -23.54 7.45
CA PRO A 113 18.22 -23.23 8.13
C PRO A 113 18.24 -23.52 9.64
N SER A 114 18.94 -24.60 10.04
CA SER A 114 19.14 -24.95 11.45
C SER A 114 19.94 -23.90 12.21
N ALA A 115 20.95 -23.30 11.59
CA ALA A 115 21.76 -22.26 12.20
C ALA A 115 20.96 -20.97 12.44
N VAL A 116 20.02 -20.63 11.55
CA VAL A 116 19.08 -19.53 11.75
C VAL A 116 18.10 -19.86 12.89
N LYS A 117 17.45 -21.02 12.83
CA LYS A 117 16.44 -21.46 13.81
C LYS A 117 16.99 -21.51 15.24
N HIS A 118 18.21 -22.02 15.40
CA HIS A 118 18.84 -22.21 16.69
C HIS A 118 19.84 -21.10 17.04
N LEU A 119 19.92 -20.06 16.21
CA LEU A 119 20.83 -18.91 16.37
C LEU A 119 22.26 -19.38 16.69
N GLN A 120 22.82 -20.17 15.79
CA GLN A 120 24.16 -20.75 15.93
C GLN A 120 25.20 -19.92 15.18
N GLY A 121 26.47 -20.07 15.58
CA GLY A 121 27.59 -19.38 14.97
C GLY A 121 27.45 -17.86 15.00
N TYR A 122 27.91 -17.20 13.94
CA TYR A 122 27.96 -15.74 13.85
C TYR A 122 26.58 -15.06 13.96
N LEU A 123 25.51 -15.71 13.48
CA LEU A 123 24.14 -15.23 13.65
C LEU A 123 23.76 -15.15 15.14
N GLY A 124 24.08 -16.20 15.90
CA GLY A 124 23.87 -16.25 17.34
C GLY A 124 24.65 -15.19 18.10
N GLU A 125 25.94 -15.04 17.78
CA GLU A 125 26.83 -14.08 18.42
C GLU A 125 26.34 -12.63 18.22
N THR A 126 26.00 -12.27 16.98
CA THR A 126 25.48 -10.93 16.66
C THR A 126 24.12 -10.68 17.31
N PHE A 127 23.24 -11.67 17.36
CA PHE A 127 21.96 -11.54 18.07
C PHE A 127 22.14 -11.37 19.58
N MET A 128 23.04 -12.13 20.22
CA MET A 128 23.33 -11.97 21.65
C MET A 128 23.87 -10.58 21.97
N ASN A 129 24.71 -10.02 21.12
CA ASN A 129 25.16 -8.63 21.25
C ASN A 129 23.99 -7.64 21.17
N LYS A 130 23.00 -7.87 20.28
CA LYS A 130 21.78 -7.04 20.22
C LYS A 130 20.93 -7.18 21.49
N LYS A 131 20.74 -8.39 22.00
CA LYS A 131 20.02 -8.60 23.27
C LYS A 131 20.67 -7.81 24.43
N ASN A 132 21.99 -7.84 24.52
CA ASN A 132 22.71 -7.08 25.55
C ASN A 132 22.54 -5.57 25.39
N ARG A 133 22.57 -5.06 24.14
CA ARG A 133 22.38 -3.63 23.83
C ARG A 133 20.97 -3.14 24.17
N TYR A 134 19.95 -3.99 23.99
CA TYR A 134 18.54 -3.65 24.21
C TYR A 134 17.95 -4.34 25.45
N LYS A 135 18.78 -4.70 26.43
CA LYS A 135 18.36 -5.43 27.65
C LYS A 135 17.21 -4.75 28.42
N ASP A 136 17.10 -3.43 28.30
CA ASP A 136 16.06 -2.63 28.95
C ASP A 136 14.73 -2.59 28.15
N GLN A 137 14.65 -3.30 27.03
CA GLN A 137 13.46 -3.44 26.16
C GLN A 137 13.06 -4.92 26.00
N PRO A 138 12.66 -5.61 27.09
CA PRO A 138 12.43 -7.06 27.09
C PRO A 138 11.35 -7.51 26.10
N GLU A 139 10.27 -6.72 25.92
CA GLU A 139 9.20 -7.05 24.96
C GLU A 139 9.69 -7.03 23.51
N ARG A 140 10.60 -6.11 23.15
CA ARG A 140 11.17 -6.04 21.80
C ARG A 140 12.06 -7.25 21.54
N ILE A 141 12.92 -7.59 22.50
CA ILE A 141 13.76 -8.80 22.44
C ILE A 141 12.89 -10.05 22.28
N ARG A 142 11.82 -10.17 23.08
CA ARG A 142 10.89 -11.29 23.01
C ARG A 142 10.27 -11.43 21.63
N LYS A 143 9.80 -10.33 21.03
CA LYS A 143 9.26 -10.34 19.65
C LYS A 143 10.29 -10.81 18.64
N TRP A 144 11.55 -10.38 18.76
CA TRP A 144 12.63 -10.85 17.90
C TRP A 144 12.89 -12.36 18.05
N GLU A 145 12.95 -12.86 19.29
CA GLU A 145 13.15 -14.29 19.58
C GLU A 145 12.02 -15.13 19.00
N GLU A 146 10.77 -14.71 19.21
CA GLU A 146 9.59 -15.40 18.67
C GLU A 146 9.61 -15.41 17.14
N ALA A 147 10.05 -14.33 16.48
CA ALA A 147 10.11 -14.24 15.03
C ALA A 147 11.24 -15.07 14.42
N LEU A 148 12.44 -15.02 15.01
CA LEU A 148 13.58 -15.86 14.61
C LEU A 148 13.32 -17.35 14.87
N ALA A 149 12.52 -17.69 15.87
CA ALA A 149 12.15 -19.08 16.12
C ALA A 149 11.07 -19.59 15.15
N SER A 150 10.11 -18.75 14.75
CA SER A 150 8.91 -19.18 14.01
C SER A 150 9.05 -19.06 12.49
N VAL A 151 9.56 -17.94 11.97
CA VAL A 151 9.62 -17.68 10.53
C VAL A 151 10.47 -18.71 9.77
N PRO A 152 11.66 -19.10 10.25
CA PRO A 152 12.46 -20.15 9.61
C PRO A 152 11.81 -21.54 9.55
N GLN A 153 10.73 -21.80 10.32
CA GLN A 153 10.04 -23.08 10.29
C GLN A 153 9.02 -23.18 9.14
N LYS A 154 8.69 -22.06 8.49
CA LYS A 154 7.84 -22.06 7.30
C LYS A 154 8.58 -22.70 6.12
N PHE A 155 7.83 -23.25 5.17
CA PHE A 155 8.40 -23.79 3.95
C PHE A 155 9.14 -22.67 3.19
N GLY A 156 10.40 -22.91 2.85
CA GLY A 156 11.30 -21.92 2.27
C GLY A 156 12.26 -22.53 1.27
N LEU A 157 13.13 -21.68 0.72
CA LEU A 157 14.11 -22.06 -0.28
C LEU A 157 15.52 -21.83 0.26
N SER A 158 16.45 -22.74 -0.02
CA SER A 158 17.82 -22.66 0.47
C SER A 158 18.82 -22.70 -0.68
N LEU A 159 19.86 -21.87 -0.57
CA LEU A 159 21.06 -21.93 -1.39
C LEU A 159 22.25 -22.09 -0.45
N SER A 160 22.79 -23.32 -0.35
CA SER A 160 23.97 -23.59 0.44
C SER A 160 25.23 -23.01 -0.22
N GLU A 161 26.25 -22.72 0.58
CA GLU A 161 27.54 -22.20 0.11
C GLU A 161 28.27 -23.20 -0.81
N ASN A 162 28.08 -24.50 -0.59
CA ASN A 162 28.69 -25.58 -1.38
C ASN A 162 27.76 -26.14 -2.47
N SER A 163 26.75 -25.37 -2.86
CA SER A 163 25.74 -25.81 -3.83
C SER A 163 26.27 -25.74 -5.27
N ASP A 164 26.09 -26.81 -6.05
CA ASP A 164 26.33 -26.80 -7.50
C ASP A 164 25.32 -25.92 -8.27
N ARG A 165 24.22 -25.53 -7.60
CA ARG A 165 23.20 -24.64 -8.13
C ARG A 165 23.71 -23.21 -8.20
N SER A 166 23.62 -22.60 -9.39
CA SER A 166 23.92 -21.18 -9.58
C SER A 166 22.88 -20.26 -8.92
N GLU A 167 23.29 -19.05 -8.53
CA GLU A 167 22.38 -18.01 -8.02
C GLU A 167 21.26 -17.68 -9.01
N ASN A 168 21.52 -17.70 -10.32
CA ASN A 168 20.51 -17.49 -11.35
C ASN A 168 19.43 -18.59 -11.35
N GLN A 169 19.83 -19.86 -11.24
CA GLN A 169 18.87 -20.95 -11.09
C GLN A 169 18.09 -20.84 -9.78
N PHE A 170 18.72 -20.32 -8.73
CA PHE A 170 18.05 -20.10 -7.45
C PHE A 170 17.00 -18.99 -7.53
N ILE A 171 17.35 -17.85 -8.12
CA ILE A 171 16.43 -16.73 -8.40
C ILE A 171 15.20 -17.21 -9.17
N ARG A 172 15.38 -18.04 -10.21
CA ARG A 172 14.25 -18.60 -10.97
C ARG A 172 13.26 -19.36 -10.09
N SER A 173 13.74 -20.20 -9.17
CA SER A 173 12.81 -20.89 -8.26
C SER A 173 12.19 -19.98 -7.21
N ILE A 174 12.86 -18.91 -6.81
CA ILE A 174 12.21 -17.89 -5.96
C ILE A 174 11.05 -17.25 -6.72
N ILE A 175 11.25 -16.88 -7.99
CA ILE A 175 10.21 -16.31 -8.84
C ILE A 175 9.05 -17.29 -9.02
N GLU A 176 9.34 -18.55 -9.37
CA GLU A 176 8.33 -19.60 -9.53
C GLU A 176 7.54 -19.79 -8.22
N GLU A 177 8.21 -19.78 -7.08
CA GLU A 177 7.57 -19.92 -5.78
C GLU A 177 6.71 -18.70 -5.42
N VAL A 178 7.20 -17.49 -5.69
CA VAL A 178 6.42 -16.26 -5.51
C VAL A 178 5.18 -16.28 -6.39
N GLN A 179 5.31 -16.63 -7.67
CA GLN A 179 4.18 -16.76 -8.60
C GLN A 179 3.19 -17.83 -8.12
N ARG A 180 3.68 -18.97 -7.67
CA ARG A 180 2.87 -20.06 -7.11
C ARG A 180 2.11 -19.60 -5.88
N VAL A 181 2.75 -18.88 -4.96
CA VAL A 181 2.08 -18.33 -3.78
C VAL A 181 1.08 -17.27 -4.19
N LEU A 182 1.43 -16.31 -5.05
CA LEU A 182 0.49 -15.31 -5.57
C LEU A 182 -0.74 -15.93 -6.24
N ALA A 183 -0.58 -17.04 -6.97
CA ALA A 183 -1.68 -17.75 -7.62
C ALA A 183 -2.54 -18.58 -6.64
N ASN A 184 -1.96 -19.02 -5.51
CA ASN A 184 -2.62 -19.84 -4.50
C ASN A 184 -3.08 -19.08 -3.28
N ILE A 185 -2.67 -17.83 -3.12
CA ILE A 185 -3.38 -16.86 -2.28
C ILE A 185 -4.80 -16.94 -2.82
N PRO A 186 -5.77 -17.53 -2.08
CA PRO A 186 -7.17 -17.35 -2.41
C PRO A 186 -7.36 -15.84 -2.55
N ILE A 187 -8.33 -15.34 -3.30
CA ILE A 187 -8.67 -13.90 -3.25
C ILE A 187 -8.93 -13.52 -1.77
N ARG A 188 -7.87 -13.24 -1.01
CA ARG A 188 -7.79 -13.02 0.43
C ARG A 188 -7.75 -11.52 0.56
N GLY A 189 -8.93 -11.03 0.20
CA GLY A 189 -9.54 -9.77 0.55
C GLY A 189 -11.04 -10.02 0.77
N LYS A 190 -11.39 -11.21 1.31
CA LYS A 190 -12.75 -11.60 1.68
C LYS A 190 -12.86 -12.08 3.14
N GLU A 191 -12.13 -11.44 4.04
CA GLU A 191 -12.49 -11.32 5.46
C GLU A 191 -12.03 -9.90 5.80
N ASN A 192 -12.80 -8.81 5.77
CA ASN A 192 -14.18 -8.54 6.15
C ASN A 192 -14.76 -7.40 5.26
N ARG A 193 -14.85 -7.56 3.92
CA ARG A 193 -15.37 -6.50 3.01
C ARG A 193 -16.91 -6.38 2.99
N GLN A 194 -17.60 -6.75 4.07
CA GLN A 194 -19.02 -6.48 4.20
C GLN A 194 -19.22 -4.99 4.46
N GLY A 195 -19.55 -4.26 3.39
CA GLY A 195 -19.98 -2.86 3.49
C GLY A 195 -19.15 -1.85 2.72
N VAL A 196 -18.01 -2.19 2.12
CA VAL A 196 -17.26 -1.18 1.32
C VAL A 196 -17.90 -1.01 -0.06
N PHE A 197 -18.39 0.20 -0.36
CA PHE A 197 -18.96 0.55 -1.65
C PHE A 197 -18.08 1.55 -2.38
N ILE A 198 -17.75 1.25 -3.63
CA ILE A 198 -16.98 2.14 -4.50
C ILE A 198 -17.92 2.78 -5.52
N VAL A 199 -17.88 4.10 -5.61
CA VAL A 199 -18.45 4.89 -6.70
C VAL A 199 -17.30 5.25 -7.64
N PRO A 200 -17.12 4.55 -8.78
CA PRO A 200 -16.02 4.83 -9.70
C PRO A 200 -16.14 6.22 -10.31
N ALA A 201 -15.03 6.80 -10.78
CA ALA A 201 -15.00 8.14 -11.37
C ALA A 201 -16.04 8.35 -12.48
N ARG A 202 -16.29 7.34 -13.31
CA ARG A 202 -17.34 7.37 -14.36
C ARG A 202 -18.77 7.54 -13.84
N LYS A 203 -19.03 7.27 -12.56
CA LYS A 203 -20.32 7.46 -11.90
C LYS A 203 -20.37 8.73 -11.05
N LEU A 204 -19.27 9.47 -10.96
CA LEU A 204 -19.26 10.80 -10.37
C LEU A 204 -19.64 11.82 -11.44
N ASP A 205 -20.25 12.91 -10.99
CA ASP A 205 -20.43 14.10 -11.81
C ASP A 205 -19.21 15.00 -11.60
N ILE A 206 -18.35 15.06 -12.61
CA ILE A 206 -17.09 15.80 -12.62
C ILE A 206 -17.23 16.92 -13.64
N THR A 207 -17.08 18.17 -13.21
CA THR A 207 -17.23 19.33 -14.08
C THR A 207 -16.34 19.22 -15.32
N HIS A 208 -16.98 19.26 -16.50
CA HIS A 208 -16.34 19.23 -17.82
C HIS A 208 -15.61 17.93 -18.17
N ALA A 209 -15.88 16.81 -17.51
CA ALA A 209 -15.17 15.55 -17.76
C ALA A 209 -15.37 14.97 -19.17
N GLU A 210 -16.34 15.48 -19.93
CA GLU A 210 -16.55 15.22 -21.35
C GLU A 210 -15.57 15.99 -22.27
N ASN A 211 -14.91 17.03 -21.76
CA ASN A 211 -14.04 17.89 -22.55
C ASN A 211 -12.59 17.37 -22.55
N PRO A 212 -12.08 16.85 -23.68
CA PRO A 212 -10.74 16.25 -23.75
C PRO A 212 -9.59 17.27 -23.61
N VAL A 213 -9.88 18.57 -23.64
CA VAL A 213 -8.90 19.64 -23.39
C VAL A 213 -8.78 19.92 -21.88
N LYS A 214 -9.75 19.50 -21.08
CA LYS A 214 -9.80 19.69 -19.62
C LYS A 214 -9.50 18.41 -18.85
N TRP A 215 -9.88 17.24 -19.38
CA TRP A 215 -9.70 15.94 -18.75
C TRP A 215 -9.25 14.87 -19.75
N THR A 216 -8.43 13.93 -19.29
CA THR A 216 -8.20 12.66 -19.98
C THR A 216 -8.74 11.50 -19.15
N TRP A 217 -9.19 10.44 -19.83
CA TRP A 217 -9.59 9.20 -19.19
C TRP A 217 -8.55 8.13 -19.52
N SER A 218 -8.10 7.39 -18.51
CA SER A 218 -7.14 6.31 -18.68
C SER A 218 -7.53 5.08 -17.88
N SER A 219 -7.11 3.91 -18.37
CA SER A 219 -7.34 2.64 -17.70
C SER A 219 -6.16 2.32 -16.79
N ILE A 220 -6.45 2.05 -15.52
CA ILE A 220 -5.47 1.54 -14.55
C ILE A 220 -5.98 0.23 -13.97
N TYR A 221 -5.07 -0.67 -13.60
CA TYR A 221 -5.44 -1.85 -12.84
C TYR A 221 -5.72 -1.46 -11.39
N ASP A 222 -6.93 -1.71 -10.90
CA ASP A 222 -7.27 -1.53 -9.50
C ASP A 222 -7.12 -2.83 -8.73
N SER A 223 -6.18 -2.89 -7.80
CA SER A 223 -5.99 -4.07 -6.96
C SER A 223 -7.12 -4.28 -5.94
N PHE A 224 -7.96 -3.27 -5.70
CA PHE A 224 -9.12 -3.42 -4.81
C PHE A 224 -10.27 -4.16 -5.50
N THR A 225 -10.62 -3.79 -6.74
CA THR A 225 -11.64 -4.49 -7.55
C THR A 225 -11.09 -5.63 -8.41
N GLU A 226 -9.76 -5.78 -8.51
CA GLU A 226 -9.06 -6.75 -9.38
C GLU A 226 -9.44 -6.62 -10.86
N THR A 227 -9.73 -5.40 -11.29
CA THR A 227 -10.14 -5.10 -12.66
C THR A 227 -9.46 -3.84 -13.15
N ASN A 228 -9.36 -3.71 -14.46
CA ASN A 228 -9.07 -2.42 -15.08
C ASN A 228 -10.25 -1.47 -14.81
N ILE A 229 -9.96 -0.32 -14.23
CA ILE A 229 -10.91 0.76 -13.98
C ILE A 229 -10.48 2.00 -14.73
N GLU A 230 -11.44 2.86 -15.06
CA GLU A 230 -11.17 4.15 -15.67
C GLU A 230 -11.03 5.24 -14.61
N VAL A 231 -9.97 6.04 -14.72
CA VAL A 231 -9.72 7.22 -13.88
C VAL A 231 -9.69 8.47 -14.74
N ALA A 232 -10.08 9.60 -14.14
CA ALA A 232 -10.08 10.90 -14.79
C ALA A 232 -8.87 11.72 -14.34
N THR A 233 -8.01 12.13 -15.27
CA THR A 233 -6.85 13.00 -15.01
C THR A 233 -7.16 14.40 -15.49
N LEU A 234 -7.00 15.38 -14.60
CA LEU A 234 -7.24 16.78 -14.86
C LEU A 234 -6.07 17.39 -15.64
N ILE A 235 -6.34 17.82 -16.87
CA ILE A 235 -5.38 18.55 -17.71
C ILE A 235 -5.33 20.02 -17.26
N LYS A 236 -6.48 20.69 -17.22
CA LYS A 236 -6.58 22.10 -16.84
C LYS A 236 -8.02 22.57 -16.57
N VAL A 237 -8.26 23.20 -15.43
CA VAL A 237 -9.47 23.99 -15.14
C VAL A 237 -9.15 25.19 -14.25
N TYR A 238 -10.07 26.16 -14.14
CA TYR A 238 -9.99 27.29 -13.20
C TYR A 238 -10.84 27.07 -11.95
N TRP A 239 -11.89 26.25 -12.06
CA TRP A 239 -12.75 25.83 -10.96
C TRP A 239 -13.09 24.36 -11.14
N LEU A 240 -13.35 23.67 -10.03
CA LEU A 240 -13.63 22.25 -10.00
C LEU A 240 -14.83 21.99 -9.10
N GLN A 241 -15.71 21.11 -9.55
CA GLN A 241 -16.68 20.45 -8.70
C GLN A 241 -16.75 18.98 -9.08
N ILE A 242 -16.66 18.12 -8.07
CA ILE A 242 -16.84 16.69 -8.18
C ILE A 242 -17.94 16.32 -7.21
N THR A 243 -18.98 15.65 -7.69
CA THR A 243 -20.08 15.22 -6.84
C THR A 243 -20.39 13.75 -7.03
N GLY A 244 -20.89 13.12 -5.97
CA GLY A 244 -21.41 11.77 -6.02
C GLY A 244 -22.69 11.66 -5.23
N ASN A 245 -23.53 10.74 -5.67
CA ASN A 245 -24.78 10.40 -5.02
C ASN A 245 -24.76 8.93 -4.65
N PHE A 246 -25.25 8.62 -3.46
CA PHE A 246 -25.36 7.25 -2.97
C PHE A 246 -26.61 7.09 -2.13
N HIS A 247 -27.09 5.85 -2.00
CA HIS A 247 -28.28 5.58 -1.22
C HIS A 247 -27.99 4.55 -0.14
N THR A 248 -28.29 4.93 1.11
CA THR A 248 -27.86 4.18 2.30
C THR A 248 -28.53 2.81 2.47
N ARG A 249 -29.57 2.47 1.66
CA ARG A 249 -30.25 1.16 1.70
C ARG A 249 -29.33 -0.04 1.51
N ASN A 250 -28.18 0.17 0.87
CA ASN A 250 -27.21 -0.88 0.61
C ASN A 250 -26.21 -1.06 1.78
N LEU A 251 -26.20 -0.14 2.75
CA LEU A 251 -25.28 -0.15 3.89
C LEU A 251 -25.88 -0.92 5.07
N THR A 252 -25.01 -1.32 6.00
CA THR A 252 -25.43 -1.98 7.26
C THR A 252 -26.02 -0.94 8.22
N PRO A 253 -27.32 -1.02 8.59
CA PRO A 253 -27.95 -0.09 9.54
C PRO A 253 -27.26 -0.09 10.91
N GLY A 254 -27.18 1.08 11.55
CA GLY A 254 -26.55 1.26 12.86
C GLY A 254 -25.02 1.15 12.87
N THR A 255 -24.40 0.91 11.71
CA THR A 255 -22.94 0.92 11.57
C THR A 255 -22.47 2.32 11.16
N LYS A 256 -21.33 2.76 11.70
CA LYS A 256 -20.68 4.01 11.30
C LYS A 256 -19.87 3.80 10.02
N TYR A 257 -20.00 4.72 9.09
CA TYR A 257 -19.30 4.75 7.81
C TYR A 257 -18.62 6.09 7.61
N GLU A 258 -17.53 6.07 6.86
CA GLU A 258 -16.93 7.27 6.29
C GLU A 258 -17.09 7.30 4.77
N VAL A 259 -17.11 8.51 4.22
CA VAL A 259 -17.02 8.77 2.79
C VAL A 259 -15.68 9.43 2.49
N VAL A 260 -14.93 8.85 1.57
CA VAL A 260 -13.62 9.38 1.13
C VAL A 260 -13.57 9.47 -0.40
N PHE A 261 -12.96 10.53 -0.93
CA PHE A 261 -12.56 10.55 -2.34
C PHE A 261 -11.21 9.85 -2.51
N LEU A 262 -11.10 9.05 -3.57
CA LEU A 262 -9.88 8.32 -3.93
C LEU A 262 -9.15 9.11 -5.02
N MET A 263 -8.09 9.80 -4.64
CA MET A 263 -7.43 10.80 -5.50
C MET A 263 -5.91 10.64 -5.49
N ASN A 264 -5.25 11.18 -6.51
CA ASN A 264 -3.80 11.30 -6.58
C ASN A 264 -3.49 12.66 -7.21
N LEU A 265 -2.48 13.37 -6.72
CA LEU A 265 -1.97 14.60 -7.33
C LEU A 265 -0.55 14.35 -7.85
N GLU A 266 -0.38 14.45 -9.16
CA GLU A 266 0.93 14.30 -9.81
C GLU A 266 1.97 15.25 -9.19
N GLU A 267 3.25 14.86 -9.13
CA GLU A 267 4.35 15.71 -8.63
C GLU A 267 4.43 17.07 -9.35
N THR A 268 3.93 17.15 -10.58
CA THR A 268 3.87 18.36 -11.40
C THR A 268 2.53 19.11 -11.31
N ALA A 269 1.66 18.73 -10.39
CA ALA A 269 0.39 19.43 -10.16
C ALA A 269 0.64 20.84 -9.61
N PHE A 270 -0.21 21.79 -10.01
CA PHE A 270 -0.19 23.17 -9.53
C PHE A 270 -1.61 23.74 -9.46
N GLY A 271 -1.76 24.92 -8.83
CA GLY A 271 -3.05 25.61 -8.71
C GLY A 271 -3.93 25.11 -7.54
N TRP A 272 -3.35 24.40 -6.59
CA TRP A 272 -4.02 23.79 -5.43
C TRP A 272 -3.71 24.50 -4.11
N GLU A 273 -3.15 25.71 -4.18
CA GLU A 273 -2.76 26.53 -3.03
C GLU A 273 -3.97 27.11 -2.30
N GLU A 274 -5.08 27.31 -3.01
CA GLU A 274 -6.35 27.62 -2.37
C GLU A 274 -6.97 26.33 -1.79
N PRO A 275 -7.72 26.41 -0.69
CA PRO A 275 -8.34 25.24 -0.11
C PRO A 275 -9.54 24.77 -0.93
N VAL A 276 -9.82 23.47 -0.87
CA VAL A 276 -11.05 22.85 -1.38
C VAL A 276 -12.05 22.68 -0.25
N THR A 277 -13.33 22.77 -0.60
CA THR A 277 -14.44 22.53 0.33
C THR A 277 -15.08 21.18 0.02
N LEU A 278 -15.15 20.34 1.04
CA LEU A 278 -15.77 19.03 1.04
C LEU A 278 -17.11 19.10 1.76
N LYS A 279 -18.15 18.52 1.18
CA LYS A 279 -19.49 18.50 1.77
C LYS A 279 -20.03 17.09 1.77
N LEU A 280 -20.55 16.65 2.92
CA LEU A 280 -21.36 15.43 3.05
C LEU A 280 -22.75 15.82 3.53
N LYS A 281 -23.76 15.49 2.74
CA LYS A 281 -25.17 15.75 3.03
C LYS A 281 -25.96 14.45 3.03
N LEU A 282 -26.72 14.22 4.10
CA LEU A 282 -27.72 13.15 4.16
C LEU A 282 -29.10 13.78 4.24
N THR A 283 -30.01 13.32 3.38
CA THR A 283 -31.42 13.70 3.39
C THR A 283 -32.23 12.46 3.73
N ALA A 284 -32.84 12.47 4.92
CA ALA A 284 -33.72 11.42 5.40
C ALA A 284 -35.04 11.40 4.61
N ARG A 285 -35.84 10.34 4.81
CA ARG A 285 -37.09 10.12 4.07
C ARG A 285 -38.16 11.18 4.36
N ASP A 286 -38.15 11.73 5.57
CA ASP A 286 -39.03 12.80 6.04
C ASP A 286 -38.59 14.20 5.56
N GLY A 287 -37.44 14.29 4.87
CA GLY A 287 -36.85 15.54 4.41
C GLY A 287 -35.87 16.18 5.39
N THR A 288 -35.64 15.59 6.56
CA THR A 288 -34.62 16.07 7.51
C THR A 288 -33.23 15.96 6.89
N GLU A 289 -32.44 17.02 7.00
CA GLU A 289 -31.10 17.10 6.40
C GLU A 289 -30.01 17.22 7.47
N SER A 290 -28.93 16.45 7.31
CA SER A 290 -27.67 16.66 8.03
C SER A 290 -26.59 17.05 7.05
N LEU A 291 -25.86 18.12 7.34
CA LEU A 291 -24.76 18.63 6.51
C LEU A 291 -23.47 18.68 7.33
N GLN A 292 -22.40 18.16 6.74
CA GLN A 292 -21.03 18.32 7.22
C GLN A 292 -20.24 19.04 6.13
N GLU A 293 -19.41 19.98 6.55
CA GLU A 293 -18.53 20.74 5.68
C GLU A 293 -17.11 20.71 6.25
N ARG A 294 -16.12 20.47 5.38
CA ARG A 294 -14.70 20.42 5.74
C ARG A 294 -13.91 21.20 4.70
N ILE A 295 -12.84 21.83 5.14
CA ILE A 295 -11.95 22.60 4.28
C ILE A 295 -10.55 22.00 4.44
N LEU A 296 -9.87 21.73 3.33
CA LEU A 296 -8.47 21.27 3.34
C LEU A 296 -7.75 21.76 2.09
N ARG A 297 -6.43 21.76 2.13
CA ARG A 297 -5.61 22.12 0.97
C ARG A 297 -5.16 20.84 0.27
N LEU A 298 -5.21 20.82 -1.06
CA LEU A 298 -4.80 19.64 -1.83
C LEU A 298 -3.31 19.67 -2.17
N ASP A 299 -2.65 20.82 -2.07
CA ASP A 299 -1.20 20.98 -2.26
C ASP A 299 -0.37 20.14 -1.28
N ASP A 300 -0.85 19.92 -0.06
CA ASP A 300 -0.27 19.02 0.95
C ASP A 300 -0.12 17.56 0.48
N TYR A 301 -0.80 17.17 -0.61
CA TYR A 301 -0.80 15.81 -1.16
C TYR A 301 -0.13 15.72 -2.54
N ILE A 302 0.54 16.77 -3.02
CA ILE A 302 1.25 16.75 -4.30
C ILE A 302 2.45 15.82 -4.23
N GLY A 303 2.55 14.91 -5.19
CA GLY A 303 3.62 13.90 -5.23
C GLY A 303 3.44 12.77 -4.22
N GLU A 304 2.42 12.85 -3.37
CA GLU A 304 1.93 11.69 -2.65
C GLU A 304 1.26 10.72 -3.63
N ASN A 305 1.27 9.43 -3.30
CA ASN A 305 0.57 8.43 -4.10
C ASN A 305 -0.96 8.56 -3.91
N TRP A 306 -1.75 7.56 -4.29
CA TRP A 306 -3.19 7.52 -4.00
C TRP A 306 -3.51 7.82 -2.53
N VAL A 307 -4.29 8.87 -2.31
CA VAL A 307 -4.73 9.36 -1.01
C VAL A 307 -6.25 9.27 -0.86
N ASP A 308 -6.68 9.04 0.38
CA ASP A 308 -8.08 9.03 0.79
C ASP A 308 -8.44 10.40 1.37
N ILE A 309 -9.16 11.21 0.60
CA ILE A 309 -9.59 12.55 1.03
C ILE A 309 -10.93 12.42 1.77
N GLN A 310 -10.90 12.48 3.10
CA GLN A 310 -12.08 12.28 3.94
C GLN A 310 -13.11 13.42 3.78
N VAL A 311 -14.32 13.07 3.37
CA VAL A 311 -15.45 14.01 3.22
C VAL A 311 -16.21 14.16 4.54
N GLY A 312 -16.49 13.05 5.21
CA GLY A 312 -17.24 13.04 6.47
C GLY A 312 -17.66 11.63 6.89
N GLU A 313 -18.29 11.55 8.06
CA GLU A 313 -18.68 10.30 8.71
C GLU A 313 -20.17 10.31 9.03
N PHE A 314 -20.82 9.16 9.05
CA PHE A 314 -22.23 9.06 9.41
C PHE A 314 -22.59 7.69 9.96
N GLU A 315 -23.67 7.63 10.72
CA GLU A 315 -24.29 6.37 11.12
C GLU A 315 -25.42 6.04 10.16
N VAL A 316 -25.48 4.80 9.69
CA VAL A 316 -26.48 4.37 8.71
C VAL A 316 -27.87 4.31 9.37
N PRO A 317 -28.89 5.02 8.84
CA PRO A 317 -30.24 4.96 9.37
C PRO A 317 -30.86 3.55 9.32
N PRO A 318 -31.93 3.28 10.08
CA PRO A 318 -32.71 2.05 9.95
C PRO A 318 -33.15 1.80 8.49
N LYS A 319 -33.26 0.53 8.07
CA LYS A 319 -33.58 0.19 6.66
C LYS A 319 -34.84 0.86 6.11
N ASN A 320 -35.84 1.09 6.96
CA ASN A 320 -37.11 1.69 6.58
C ASN A 320 -37.03 3.22 6.35
N ASP A 321 -35.91 3.82 6.77
CA ASP A 321 -35.63 5.27 6.73
C ASP A 321 -34.36 5.58 5.91
N ALA A 322 -34.08 4.75 4.89
CA ALA A 322 -32.90 4.90 4.04
C ALA A 322 -32.77 6.34 3.47
N ALA A 323 -31.71 7.04 3.89
CA ALA A 323 -31.38 8.39 3.46
C ALA A 323 -30.70 8.41 2.09
N LYS A 324 -30.92 9.51 1.36
CA LYS A 324 -30.13 9.87 0.18
C LYS A 324 -28.88 10.59 0.64
N MET A 325 -27.72 10.15 0.14
CA MET A 325 -26.43 10.75 0.44
C MET A 325 -25.91 11.50 -0.79
N PHE A 326 -25.48 12.73 -0.56
CA PHE A 326 -24.77 13.56 -1.51
C PHE A 326 -23.42 13.92 -0.91
N PHE A 327 -22.35 13.76 -1.68
CA PHE A 327 -21.02 14.18 -1.29
C PHE A 327 -20.36 14.98 -2.41
N SER A 328 -19.58 16.00 -2.05
CA SER A 328 -18.88 16.81 -3.04
C SER A 328 -17.53 17.29 -2.57
N LEU A 329 -16.66 17.51 -3.55
CA LEU A 329 -15.44 18.31 -3.44
C LEU A 329 -15.60 19.47 -4.42
N HIS A 330 -15.42 20.70 -3.96
CA HIS A 330 -15.46 21.85 -4.85
C HIS A 330 -14.44 22.91 -4.47
N GLN A 331 -14.01 23.62 -5.50
CA GLN A 331 -13.22 24.81 -5.40
C GLN A 331 -13.69 25.75 -6.49
N TYR A 332 -14.43 26.78 -6.09
CA TYR A 332 -14.98 27.76 -7.01
C TYR A 332 -13.95 28.82 -7.37
N VAL A 333 -13.97 29.22 -8.64
CA VAL A 333 -13.33 30.41 -9.24
C VAL A 333 -12.09 30.91 -8.51
N THR A 334 -10.92 30.54 -9.02
CA THR A 334 -9.66 31.23 -8.71
C THR A 334 -9.06 31.82 -9.99
N ASP A 335 -8.15 32.77 -9.84
CA ASP A 335 -7.37 33.28 -10.97
C ASP A 335 -6.37 32.23 -11.50
N ASP A 336 -6.02 31.25 -10.66
CA ASP A 336 -5.06 30.21 -10.97
C ASP A 336 -5.65 28.98 -11.68
N ARG A 337 -4.94 28.54 -12.72
CA ARG A 337 -5.21 27.28 -13.41
C ARG A 337 -4.74 26.11 -12.56
N LYS A 338 -5.48 25.00 -12.61
CA LYS A 338 -5.19 23.77 -11.86
C LYS A 338 -5.03 22.59 -12.79
N ASN A 339 -4.11 21.69 -12.49
CA ASN A 339 -3.89 20.45 -13.23
C ASN A 339 -3.49 19.29 -12.30
N GLY A 340 -3.24 18.11 -12.87
CA GLY A 340 -2.50 17.02 -12.22
C GLY A 340 -3.32 16.22 -11.19
N LEU A 341 -4.57 16.59 -10.92
CA LEU A 341 -5.47 15.79 -10.10
C LEU A 341 -5.98 14.58 -10.90
N ILE A 342 -5.80 13.39 -10.34
CA ILE A 342 -6.31 12.13 -10.86
C ILE A 342 -7.39 11.62 -9.90
N VAL A 343 -8.58 11.33 -10.44
CA VAL A 343 -9.74 10.89 -9.69
C VAL A 343 -10.06 9.44 -10.03
N LYS A 344 -9.99 8.57 -9.02
CA LYS A 344 -10.39 7.17 -9.13
C LYS A 344 -11.86 6.95 -8.84
N GLY A 345 -12.40 7.71 -7.89
CA GLY A 345 -13.78 7.57 -7.45
C GLY A 345 -13.95 8.03 -6.00
N ALA A 346 -14.97 7.48 -5.34
CA ALA A 346 -15.17 7.63 -3.90
C ALA A 346 -15.45 6.27 -3.26
N ALA A 347 -15.03 6.09 -2.02
CA ALA A 347 -15.32 4.91 -1.22
C ALA A 347 -16.24 5.28 -0.05
N ILE A 348 -17.18 4.40 0.25
CA ILE A 348 -18.02 4.43 1.44
C ILE A 348 -17.71 3.16 2.21
N ARG A 349 -17.04 3.27 3.35
CA ARG A 349 -16.52 2.12 4.11
C ARG A 349 -16.84 2.23 5.60
N PRO A 350 -17.02 1.09 6.30
CA PRO A 350 -17.27 1.12 7.73
C PRO A 350 -16.04 1.66 8.46
N ILE A 351 -16.29 2.38 9.55
CA ILE A 351 -15.24 2.83 10.47
C ILE A 351 -15.13 1.75 11.53
N ASP A 352 -13.99 1.06 11.59
CA ASP A 352 -13.75 0.06 12.62
C ASP A 352 -13.86 0.75 13.99
N GLN A 353 -14.85 0.35 14.79
CA GLN A 353 -14.87 0.72 16.20
C GLN A 353 -13.71 -0.03 16.85
N VAL A 354 -12.60 0.67 17.08
CA VAL A 354 -11.57 0.22 17.99
C VAL A 354 -12.27 -0.07 19.31
N ASN A 355 -12.40 -1.37 19.65
CA ASN A 355 -12.93 -1.78 20.94
C ASN A 355 -12.14 -1.04 22.02
N THR A 356 -12.87 -0.21 22.76
CA THR A 356 -12.35 0.64 23.84
C THR A 356 -12.01 -0.19 25.06
#